data_AF-A0A0S7YL28-F1
#
_entry.id   AF-A0A0S7YL28-F1
#
_cell.length_a   1.000
_cell.length_b   1.000
_cell.length_c   1.000
_cell.angle_alpha   90.00
_cell.angle_beta   90.00
_cell.angle_gamma   90.00
#
_symmetry.space_group_name_H-M   'P 1'
#
loop_
_entity.id
_entity.type
_entity.pdbx_description
1 polymer ?
#
loop_
_entity_poly.entity_id
_entity_poly.type
_entity_poly.pdbx_seq_one_letter_code
_entity_poly.pdbx_strand_id
1 'polypeptide(L)'
;MLTLVIFVALVGMVMLGVPIFAAMGLTAAGTFILLGEAFVLPMMAQRMYVATTGFTLLAIPFFILAGNLMNYGGITQRVFDFARALVGHIRGG
;
A
#
# COMPACT_ATOMS: atom_id res chain seq x y z
N MET A 1 -4.54 -28.27 -14.04
CA MET A 1 -3.75 -28.85 -12.92
C MET A 1 -2.76 -27.84 -12.35
N LEU A 2 -1.93 -27.18 -13.17
CA LEU A 2 -0.96 -26.16 -12.72
C LEU A 2 -1.59 -25.05 -11.85
N THR A 3 -2.72 -24.47 -12.28
CA THR A 3 -3.42 -23.41 -11.51
C THR A 3 -3.80 -23.85 -10.10
N LEU A 4 -4.19 -25.11 -9.92
CA LEU A 4 -4.56 -25.65 -8.62
C LEU A 4 -3.33 -25.82 -7.73
N VAL A 5 -2.20 -26.24 -8.29
CA VAL A 5 -0.91 -26.32 -7.58
C VAL A 5 -0.46 -24.94 -7.10
N ILE A 6 -0.52 -23.92 -7.97
CA ILE A 6 -0.16 -22.53 -7.61
C ILE A 6 -1.06 -22.02 -6.49
N PHE A 7 -2.37 -22.25 -6.61
CA PHE A 7 -3.34 -21.81 -5.61
C PHE A 7 -3.11 -22.48 -4.24
N VAL A 8 -2.90 -23.81 -4.22
CA VAL A 8 -2.61 -24.55 -2.98
C VAL A 8 -1.29 -24.11 -2.37
N ALA A 9 -0.25 -23.90 -3.17
CA ALA A 9 1.04 -23.43 -2.68
C ALA A 9 0.94 -22.02 -2.07
N LEU A 10 0.19 -21.12 -2.71
CA LEU A 10 -0.04 -19.76 -2.22
C LEU A 10 -0.82 -19.76 -0.91
N VAL A 11 -1.95 -20.48 -0.85
CA VAL A 11 -2.75 -20.59 0.38
C VAL A 11 -1.95 -21.26 1.50
N GLY A 12 -1.16 -22.29 1.18
CA GLY A 12 -0.28 -22.95 2.14
C GLY A 12 0.74 -21.98 2.75
N MET A 13 1.41 -21.16 1.93
CA MET A 13 2.36 -20.15 2.44
C MET A 13 1.67 -19.09 3.32
N VAL A 14 0.48 -18.64 2.93
CA VAL A 14 -0.30 -17.66 3.72
C VAL A 14 -0.70 -18.26 5.08
N MET A 15 -1.13 -19.52 5.11
CA MET A 15 -1.48 -20.22 6.36
C MET A 15 -0.28 -20.44 7.28
N LEU A 16 0.93 -20.54 6.72
CA LEU A 16 2.18 -20.60 7.48
C LEU A 16 2.63 -19.22 8.04
N GLY A 17 1.84 -18.16 7.81
CA GLY A 17 2.14 -16.81 8.30
C GLY A 17 3.10 -16.03 7.41
N VAL A 18 3.39 -16.49 6.19
CA VAL A 18 4.22 -15.74 5.24
C VAL A 18 3.46 -14.48 4.78
N PRO A 19 4.08 -13.28 4.81
CA PRO A 19 3.47 -12.08 4.28
C PRO A 19 2.99 -12.27 2.83
N ILE A 20 1.78 -11.78 2.53
CA ILE A 20 1.10 -12.03 1.25
C ILE A 20 1.98 -11.62 0.05
N PHE A 21 2.67 -10.48 0.12
CA PHE A 21 3.54 -10.02 -0.96
C PHE A 21 4.68 -11.00 -1.26
N ALA A 22 5.25 -11.63 -0.22
CA ALA A 22 6.32 -12.60 -0.35
C ALA A 22 5.79 -13.93 -0.86
N ALA A 23 4.63 -14.38 -0.36
CA ALA A 23 3.98 -15.60 -0.85
C ALA A 23 3.63 -15.50 -2.35
N MET A 24 3.09 -14.36 -2.80
CA MET A 24 2.81 -14.10 -4.21
C MET A 24 4.09 -14.08 -5.07
N GLY A 25 5.15 -13.44 -4.58
CA GLY A 25 6.44 -13.40 -5.29
C GLY A 25 7.08 -14.78 -5.43
N LEU A 26 7.14 -15.55 -4.33
CA LEU A 26 7.75 -16.88 -4.31
C LEU A 26 6.99 -17.88 -5.16
N THR A 27 5.66 -17.87 -5.10
CA THR A 27 4.82 -18.78 -5.92
C THR A 27 4.93 -18.43 -7.40
N ALA A 28 4.93 -17.15 -7.77
CA ALA A 28 5.14 -16.73 -9.15
C ALA A 28 6.53 -17.12 -9.66
N ALA A 29 7.59 -16.78 -8.93
CA ALA A 29 8.97 -17.09 -9.32
C ALA A 29 9.20 -18.60 -9.44
N GLY A 30 8.74 -19.38 -8.45
CA GLY A 30 8.85 -20.84 -8.46
C GLY A 30 8.14 -21.46 -9.66
N THR A 31 6.96 -20.96 -10.02
CA THR A 31 6.21 -21.48 -11.18
C THR A 31 6.95 -21.22 -12.49
N PHE A 32 7.44 -20.00 -12.71
CA PHE A 32 8.17 -19.66 -13.94
C PHE A 32 9.49 -20.43 -14.07
N ILE A 33 10.19 -20.69 -12.96
CA ILE A 33 11.40 -21.53 -12.96
C ILE A 33 11.06 -22.97 -13.33
N LEU A 34 10.00 -23.55 -12.74
CA LEU A 34 9.57 -24.92 -13.02
C LEU A 34 9.12 -25.13 -14.47
N LEU A 35 8.57 -24.08 -15.10
CA LEU A 35 8.19 -24.09 -16.52
C LEU A 35 9.36 -23.84 -17.47
N GLY A 36 10.56 -23.54 -16.97
CA GLY A 36 11.72 -23.16 -17.79
C GLY A 36 11.66 -21.73 -18.34
N GLU A 37 10.72 -20.90 -17.88
CA GLU A 37 10.52 -19.50 -18.29
C GLU A 37 11.22 -18.51 -17.34
N ALA A 38 12.40 -18.87 -16.83
CA ALA A 38 13.16 -18.02 -15.91
C ALA A 38 13.53 -16.64 -16.52
N PHE A 39 13.52 -16.51 -17.86
CA PHE A 39 13.73 -15.24 -18.55
C PHE A 39 12.65 -14.18 -18.25
N VAL A 40 11.49 -14.57 -17.71
CA VAL A 40 10.38 -13.67 -17.34
C VAL A 40 10.60 -13.07 -15.94
N LEU A 41 11.48 -13.63 -15.10
CA LEU A 41 11.73 -13.17 -13.74
C LEU A 41 12.11 -11.68 -13.63
N PRO A 42 12.90 -11.06 -14.53
CA PRO A 42 13.16 -9.62 -14.50
C PRO A 42 11.90 -8.75 -14.59
N MET A 43 10.83 -9.26 -15.22
CA MET A 43 9.54 -8.57 -15.31
C MET A 43 8.90 -8.41 -13.93
N MET A 44 9.19 -9.30 -12.97
CA MET A 44 8.71 -9.17 -11.60
C MET A 44 9.32 -7.94 -10.91
N ALA A 45 10.63 -7.73 -11.05
CA ALA A 45 11.32 -6.56 -10.51
C ALA A 45 10.78 -5.26 -11.13
N GLN A 46 10.53 -5.27 -12.45
CA GLN A 46 9.89 -4.14 -13.13
C GLN A 46 8.49 -3.87 -12.58
N ARG A 47 7.66 -4.89 -12.36
CA ARG A 47 6.31 -4.73 -11.80
C ARG A 47 6.33 -4.17 -10.37
N MET A 48 7.28 -4.62 -9.54
CA MET A 48 7.50 -4.07 -8.21
C MET A 48 7.88 -2.59 -8.26
N TYR A 49 8.77 -2.21 -9.17
CA TYR A 49 9.15 -0.81 -9.37
C TYR A 49 7.96 0.05 -9.81
N VAL A 50 7.19 -0.40 -10.81
CA VAL A 50 6.00 0.34 -11.28
C VAL A 50 4.97 0.55 -10.16
N ALA A 51 4.82 -0.42 -9.26
CA ALA A 51 3.95 -0.27 -8.10
C ALA A 51 4.39 0.86 -7.15
N THR A 52 5.70 1.10 -7.01
CA THR A 52 6.26 2.21 -6.20
C THR A 52 6.14 3.58 -6.87
N THR A 53 5.89 3.64 -8.17
CA THR A 53 5.69 4.91 -8.90
C THR A 53 4.22 5.26 -9.07
N GLY A 54 3.32 4.55 -8.38
CA GLY A 54 1.88 4.74 -8.52
C GLY A 54 1.42 6.15 -8.11
N PHE A 55 0.42 6.68 -8.83
CA PHE A 55 -0.21 7.98 -8.53
C PHE A 55 -0.68 8.09 -7.06
N THR A 56 -1.09 6.98 -6.45
CA THR A 56 -1.49 6.92 -5.05
C THR A 56 -0.39 7.39 -4.09
N LEU A 57 0.88 7.14 -4.39
CA LEU A 57 1.99 7.57 -3.54
C LEU A 57 2.25 9.08 -3.67
N LEU A 58 1.82 9.73 -4.76
CA LEU A 58 1.80 11.20 -4.86
C LEU A 58 0.80 11.83 -3.89
N ALA A 59 -0.20 11.08 -3.40
CA ALA A 59 -1.11 11.61 -2.39
C ALA A 59 -0.36 12.01 -1.11
N ILE A 60 0.70 11.29 -0.73
CA ILE A 60 1.51 11.60 0.47
C ILE A 60 2.11 13.01 0.40
N PRO A 61 2.94 13.38 -0.61
CA PRO A 61 3.49 14.72 -0.71
C PRO A 61 2.41 15.78 -0.92
N PHE A 62 1.33 15.49 -1.65
CA PHE A 62 0.23 16.44 -1.82
C PHE A 62 -0.53 16.70 -0.52
N PHE A 63 -0.75 15.70 0.33
CA PHE A 63 -1.34 15.90 1.65
C PHE A 63 -0.41 16.68 2.58
N ILE A 64 0.90 16.42 2.54
CA ILE A 64 1.88 17.21 3.29
C ILE A 64 1.87 18.67 2.83
N LEU A 65 1.88 18.91 1.51
CA LEU A 65 1.81 20.25 0.94
C LEU A 65 0.52 20.96 1.34
N ALA A 66 -0.64 20.30 1.23
CA ALA A 66 -1.93 20.84 1.61
C ALA A 66 -1.95 21.18 3.11
N GLY A 67 -1.45 20.29 3.97
CA GLY A 67 -1.34 20.54 5.41
C GLY A 67 -0.45 21.74 5.74
N ASN A 68 0.70 21.86 5.08
CA ASN A 68 1.57 23.03 5.23
C ASN A 68 0.89 24.31 4.75
N LEU A 69 0.21 24.28 3.60
CA LEU A 69 -0.54 25.43 3.08
C LEU A 69 -1.65 25.86 4.04
N MET A 70 -2.37 24.90 4.65
CA MET A 70 -3.39 25.19 5.66
C MET A 70 -2.80 25.83 6.92
N ASN A 71 -1.64 25.35 7.37
CA ASN A 71 -0.94 25.90 8.53
C ASN A 71 -0.45 27.32 8.27
N TYR A 72 0.25 27.56 7.16
CA TYR A 72 0.74 28.90 6.79
C TYR A 72 -0.39 29.88 6.48
N GLY A 73 -1.47 29.41 5.85
CA GLY A 73 -2.65 30.22 5.56
C GLY A 73 -3.54 30.50 6.78
N GLY A 74 -3.21 29.97 7.95
CA GLY A 74 -4.02 30.08 9.17
C GLY A 74 -5.36 29.36 9.10
N ILE A 75 -5.59 28.55 8.06
CA ILE A 75 -6.82 27.77 7.86
C ILE A 75 -6.95 26.75 9.00
N THR A 76 -5.85 26.09 9.37
CA THR A 76 -5.83 25.13 10.48
C THR A 76 -6.39 25.77 11.76
N GLN A 77 -5.89 26.97 12.10
CA GLN A 77 -6.34 27.68 13.31
C GLN A 77 -7.83 28.06 13.22
N ARG A 78 -8.29 28.58 12.09
CA ARG A 78 -9.70 28.94 11.86
C ARG A 78 -10.63 27.74 12.00
N VAL A 79 -10.21 26.57 11.49
CA VAL A 79 -10.98 25.32 11.63
C VAL A 79 -11.06 24.88 13.09
N PHE A 80 -9.96 24.95 13.84
CA PHE A 80 -9.96 24.64 15.27
C PHE A 80 -10.82 25.61 16.08
N ASP A 81 -10.75 26.90 15.80
CA ASP A 81 -11.55 27.92 16.48
C ASP A 81 -13.04 27.72 16.19
N PHE A 82 -13.40 27.38 14.95
CA PHE A 82 -14.77 27.03 14.56
C PHE A 82 -15.27 25.78 15.31
N ALA A 83 -14.47 24.71 15.34
CA ALA A 83 -14.82 23.50 16.08
C ALA A 83 -15.01 23.79 17.58
N ARG A 84 -14.11 24.59 18.19
CA ARG A 84 -14.22 25.03 19.59
C ARG A 84 -15.47 25.87 19.82
N ALA A 85 -15.87 26.73 18.89
CA ALA A 85 -17.10 27.51 19.04
C ALA A 85 -18.35 26.60 19.09
N LEU A 86 -18.37 25.52 18.29
CA LEU A 86 -19.49 24.59 18.23
C LEU A 86 -19.56 23.66 19.46
N VAL A 87 -18.44 23.05 19.85
CA VAL A 87 -18.43 21.98 20.86
C VAL A 87 -17.62 22.30 22.11
N GLY A 88 -16.88 23.40 22.16
CA GLY A 88 -16.01 23.76 23.29
C GLY A 88 -16.74 24.05 24.61
N HIS A 89 -18.05 24.32 24.55
CA HIS A 89 -18.91 24.44 25.72
C HIS A 89 -19.26 23.09 26.36
N ILE A 90 -19.10 21.99 25.61
CA ILE A 90 -19.29 20.62 26.10
C ILE A 90 -17.96 20.18 26.70
N ARG A 91 -17.88 20.17 28.04
CA ARG A 91 -16.71 19.65 28.76
C ARG A 91 -16.68 18.13 28.60
N GLY A 92 -15.75 17.64 27.79
CA GLY A 92 -15.38 16.23 27.79
C GLY A 92 -14.70 15.92 29.12
N GLY A 93 -15.20 14.90 29.83
CA GLY A 93 -14.46 14.28 30.92
C GLY A 93 -13.19 13.61 30.41
#